data_AF-A0A9P5SRR6-F1
#
_entry.id   AF-A0A9P5SRR6-F1
#
_cell.length_a   1.000
_cell.length_b   1.000
_cell.length_c   1.000
_cell.angle_alpha   90.00
_cell.angle_beta   90.00
_cell.angle_gamma   90.00
#
_symmetry.space_group_name_H-M   'P 1'
#
loop_
_entity.id
_entity.type
_entity.pdbx_description
1 polymer ?
#
loop_
_entity_poly.entity_id
_entity_poly.type
_entity_poly.pdbx_seq_one_letter_code
_entity_poly.pdbx_strand_id
1 'polypeptide(L)'
;MLITATKNLSTEAKSTLSAAKDNKYTVLYLPIHGVVTALRAMLIMSGAEYEFAHPTIKKPVVPILDGHDWSQEKYLTPFGSMPVLYEQTKSGEILELAELSAIEFYIGQKHGWVGDNLWEQHLVRMYWSSTQSLFDKLVTTVVRAPTPHQGEMMEIFQ
;
A
#
# COMPACT_ATOMS: atom_id res chain seq x y z
N MET A 1 27.63 13.06 -27.19
CA MET A 1 26.46 12.76 -26.36
C MET A 1 26.97 12.56 -24.94
N LEU A 2 26.83 13.58 -24.08
CA LEU A 2 27.32 13.51 -22.71
C LEU A 2 26.34 12.64 -21.91
N ILE A 3 26.76 11.43 -21.56
CA ILE A 3 26.08 10.60 -20.58
C ILE A 3 26.43 11.22 -19.23
N THR A 4 25.56 12.11 -18.74
CA THR A 4 25.66 12.62 -17.38
C THR A 4 25.46 11.42 -16.46
N ALA A 5 26.53 11.00 -15.78
CA ALA A 5 26.44 9.99 -14.74
C ALA A 5 25.43 10.49 -13.70
N THR A 6 24.28 9.84 -13.60
CA THR A 6 23.36 10.00 -12.49
C THR A 6 24.16 9.70 -11.24
N LYS A 7 24.50 10.75 -10.49
CA LYS A 7 25.26 10.64 -9.24
C LYS A 7 24.40 9.79 -8.31
N ASN A 8 24.76 8.52 -8.13
CA ASN A 8 24.10 7.66 -7.16
C ASN A 8 24.14 8.36 -5.80
N LEU A 9 22.98 8.85 -5.35
CA LEU A 9 22.85 9.56 -4.09
C LEU A 9 23.12 8.58 -2.93
N SER A 10 23.77 9.06 -1.88
CA SER A 10 24.00 8.23 -0.68
C SER A 10 22.67 7.90 0.00
N THR A 11 22.66 6.83 0.80
CA THR A 11 21.47 6.41 1.55
C THR A 11 20.95 7.52 2.47
N GLU A 12 21.83 8.29 3.09
CA GLU A 12 21.49 9.42 3.96
C GLU A 12 20.84 10.56 3.18
N ALA A 13 21.36 10.84 1.97
CA ALA A 13 20.77 11.84 1.08
C ALA A 13 19.36 11.40 0.63
N LYS A 14 19.18 10.12 0.25
CA LYS A 14 17.87 9.56 -0.09
C LYS A 14 16.91 9.62 1.10
N SER A 15 17.36 9.25 2.30
CA SER A 15 16.57 9.33 3.54
C SER A 15 16.06 10.75 3.80
N THR A 16 16.93 11.75 3.63
CA THR A 16 16.56 13.17 3.80
C THR A 16 15.52 13.60 2.76
N LEU A 17 15.67 13.19 1.51
CA LEU A 17 14.71 13.49 0.44
C LEU A 17 13.34 12.81 0.67
N SER A 18 13.35 11.55 1.10
CA SER A 18 12.15 10.80 1.45
C SER A 18 11.44 11.31 2.70
N ALA A 19 12.09 12.11 3.55
CA ALA A 19 11.45 12.75 4.70
C ALA A 19 10.51 13.90 4.29
N ALA A 20 10.61 14.42 3.06
CA ALA A 20 9.76 15.52 2.58
C ALA A 20 8.29 15.06 2.42
N LYS A 21 7.37 15.76 3.09
CA LYS A 21 5.95 15.41 3.18
C LYS A 21 5.14 15.65 1.89
N ASP A 22 5.71 16.36 0.93
CA ASP A 22 5.08 16.76 -0.33
C ASP A 22 5.62 15.99 -1.55
N ASN A 23 6.28 14.85 -1.32
CA ASN A 23 6.66 13.91 -2.37
C ASN A 23 5.41 13.24 -2.98
N LYS A 24 5.51 12.83 -4.25
CA LYS A 24 4.40 12.19 -4.96
C LYS A 24 4.33 10.70 -4.61
N TYR A 25 3.13 10.21 -4.34
CA TYR A 25 2.88 8.79 -4.06
C TYR A 25 2.11 8.11 -5.20
N THR A 26 2.53 6.90 -5.58
CA THR A 26 1.75 6.03 -6.46
C THR A 26 1.56 4.69 -5.76
N VAL A 27 0.32 4.25 -5.59
CA VAL A 27 0.02 2.94 -4.99
C VAL A 27 -0.52 2.00 -6.06
N LEU A 28 0.20 0.91 -6.29
CA LEU A 28 -0.25 -0.21 -7.11
C LEU A 28 -1.09 -1.16 -6.26
N TYR A 29 -2.37 -1.28 -6.60
CA TYR A 29 -3.30 -2.22 -5.97
C TYR A 29 -4.44 -2.63 -6.91
N LEU A 30 -5.23 -3.62 -6.52
CA LEU A 30 -6.46 -3.98 -7.25
C LEU A 30 -7.50 -2.84 -7.21
N PRO A 31 -8.43 -2.77 -8.20
CA PRO A 31 -9.50 -1.75 -8.25
C PRO A 31 -10.64 -2.06 -7.27
N ILE A 32 -10.31 -2.47 -6.05
CA ILE A 32 -11.21 -2.71 -4.92
C ILE A 32 -10.68 -1.98 -3.69
N HIS A 33 -11.52 -1.78 -2.67
CA HIS A 33 -11.11 -1.15 -1.42
C HIS A 33 -10.13 -2.05 -0.64
N GLY A 34 -10.55 -3.29 -0.34
CA GLY A 34 -9.71 -4.30 0.29
C GLY A 34 -8.95 -3.81 1.52
N VAL A 35 -7.77 -4.37 1.72
CA VAL A 35 -6.89 -4.04 2.86
C VAL A 35 -6.27 -2.64 2.76
N VAL A 36 -6.23 -2.01 1.58
CA VAL A 36 -5.60 -0.70 1.38
C VAL A 36 -6.48 0.48 1.73
N THR A 37 -7.69 0.25 2.25
CA THR A 37 -8.65 1.33 2.54
C THR A 37 -8.07 2.36 3.50
N ALA A 38 -7.38 1.92 4.56
CA ALA A 38 -6.73 2.81 5.52
C ALA A 38 -5.57 3.58 4.85
N LEU A 39 -4.70 2.90 4.11
CA LEU A 39 -3.67 3.53 3.28
C LEU A 39 -4.22 4.62 2.33
N ARG A 40 -5.35 4.39 1.67
CA ARG A 40 -5.98 5.42 0.82
C ARG A 40 -6.37 6.67 1.62
N ALA A 41 -6.96 6.47 2.80
CA ALA A 41 -7.30 7.57 3.70
C ALA A 41 -6.04 8.32 4.18
N MET A 42 -4.97 7.60 4.51
CA MET A 42 -3.68 8.19 4.88
C MET A 42 -3.11 9.08 3.78
N LEU A 43 -3.16 8.64 2.52
CA LEU A 43 -2.70 9.44 1.38
C LEU A 43 -3.55 10.69 1.16
N ILE A 44 -4.88 10.59 1.29
CA ILE A 44 -5.78 11.75 1.22
C ILE A 44 -5.46 12.75 2.34
N MET A 45 -5.27 12.27 3.56
CA MET A 45 -4.93 13.09 4.73
C MET A 45 -3.54 13.72 4.65
N SER A 46 -2.63 13.15 3.86
CA SER A 46 -1.25 13.61 3.75
C SER A 46 -1.13 14.99 3.08
N GLY A 47 -2.11 15.35 2.24
CA GLY A 47 -2.08 16.55 1.41
C GLY A 47 -1.07 16.51 0.24
N ALA A 48 -0.36 15.40 0.06
CA ALA A 48 0.57 15.21 -1.04
C ALA A 48 -0.13 14.87 -2.36
N GLU A 49 0.56 15.00 -3.49
CA GLU A 49 0.09 14.45 -4.77
C GLU A 49 0.10 12.92 -4.70
N TYR A 50 -0.98 12.28 -5.12
CA TYR A 50 -1.06 10.82 -5.14
C TYR A 50 -1.79 10.28 -6.37
N GLU A 51 -1.49 9.03 -6.70
CA GLU A 51 -2.11 8.26 -7.77
C GLU A 51 -2.38 6.82 -7.33
N PHE A 52 -3.53 6.28 -7.71
CA PHE A 52 -3.86 4.87 -7.54
C PHE A 52 -3.72 4.15 -8.88
N ALA A 53 -2.70 3.32 -8.98
CA ALA A 53 -2.45 2.49 -10.16
C ALA A 53 -3.08 1.09 -9.95
N HIS A 54 -3.55 0.49 -11.04
CA HIS A 54 -4.19 -0.82 -11.04
C HIS A 54 -3.59 -1.69 -12.16
N PRO A 55 -3.29 -2.98 -11.89
CA PRO A 55 -2.88 -3.90 -12.96
C PRO A 55 -4.08 -4.29 -13.83
N THR A 56 -3.89 -4.54 -15.13
CA THR A 56 -4.98 -5.00 -16.00
C THR A 56 -5.21 -6.51 -15.82
N ILE A 57 -6.47 -6.89 -15.59
CA ILE A 57 -6.89 -8.30 -15.59
C ILE A 57 -7.51 -8.60 -16.96
N LYS A 58 -6.85 -9.37 -17.83
CA LYS A 58 -7.44 -9.80 -19.11
C LYS A 58 -8.55 -10.87 -18.91
N LYS A 59 -9.78 -10.38 -18.64
CA LYS A 59 -11.17 -10.86 -18.89
C LYS A 59 -11.72 -12.22 -18.33
N PRO A 60 -13.08 -12.36 -18.17
CA PRO A 60 -14.16 -11.35 -18.06
C PRO A 60 -14.68 -11.27 -16.60
N VAL A 61 -15.03 -10.11 -16.04
CA VAL A 61 -16.32 -9.39 -16.18
C VAL A 61 -16.04 -7.88 -16.03
N VAL A 62 -16.70 -7.07 -16.86
CA VAL A 62 -16.68 -5.58 -17.00
C VAL A 62 -15.41 -4.87 -17.54
N PRO A 63 -15.55 -3.85 -18.43
CA PRO A 63 -14.45 -3.25 -19.17
C PRO A 63 -14.12 -1.84 -18.66
N ILE A 64 -13.05 -1.65 -17.89
CA ILE A 64 -12.51 -0.30 -17.62
C ILE A 64 -10.97 -0.34 -17.54
N LEU A 65 -10.36 0.36 -18.51
CA LEU A 65 -9.03 0.99 -18.58
C LEU A 65 -7.77 0.13 -18.84
N ASP A 66 -6.92 0.72 -19.67
CA ASP A 66 -5.83 0.15 -20.46
C ASP A 66 -4.55 -0.21 -19.67
N GLY A 67 -3.92 -1.32 -20.08
CA GLY A 67 -2.48 -1.55 -20.00
C GLY A 67 -1.97 -2.52 -18.91
N HIS A 68 -1.53 -3.72 -19.33
CA HIS A 68 -0.63 -4.67 -18.65
C HIS A 68 -1.22 -5.82 -17.79
N ASP A 69 -0.77 -7.07 -18.04
CA ASP A 69 -1.29 -8.33 -17.47
C ASP A 69 -0.66 -8.65 -16.10
N TRP A 70 -1.48 -8.74 -15.04
CA TRP A 70 -1.01 -9.06 -13.68
C TRP A 70 -0.16 -10.34 -13.62
N SER A 71 -0.46 -11.35 -14.45
CA SER A 71 0.33 -12.58 -14.47
C SER A 71 1.81 -12.35 -14.83
N GLN A 72 2.11 -11.28 -15.57
CA GLN A 72 3.45 -10.87 -15.95
C GLN A 72 4.02 -9.85 -14.96
N GLU A 73 3.23 -8.86 -14.55
CA GLU A 73 3.66 -7.80 -13.62
C GLU A 73 3.96 -8.30 -12.22
N LYS A 74 3.30 -9.37 -11.78
CA LYS A 74 3.54 -9.98 -10.47
C LYS A 74 5.03 -10.19 -10.23
N TYR A 75 5.77 -10.70 -11.21
CA TYR A 75 7.20 -10.97 -11.07
C TYR A 75 8.08 -9.71 -11.00
N LEU A 76 7.53 -8.54 -11.34
CA LEU A 76 8.20 -7.24 -11.26
C LEU A 76 7.97 -6.56 -9.92
N THR A 77 6.89 -6.91 -9.20
CA THR A 77 6.62 -6.37 -7.86
C THR A 77 7.48 -7.04 -6.80
N PRO A 78 7.89 -6.32 -5.74
CA PRO A 78 8.57 -6.95 -4.61
C PRO A 78 7.69 -8.06 -4.01
N PHE A 79 8.32 -9.22 -3.79
CA PHE A 79 7.66 -10.44 -3.27
C PHE A 79 6.52 -11.01 -4.13
N GLY A 80 6.26 -10.46 -5.33
CA GLY A 80 5.13 -10.88 -6.15
C GLY A 80 3.77 -10.61 -5.51
N SER A 81 3.67 -9.55 -4.71
CA SER A 81 2.47 -9.21 -3.95
C SER A 81 2.09 -7.74 -4.14
N MET A 82 0.83 -7.44 -3.80
CA MET A 82 0.30 -6.09 -3.67
C MET A 82 -0.26 -5.92 -2.26
N PRO A 83 -0.28 -4.69 -1.72
CA PRO A 83 0.05 -3.42 -2.37
C PRO A 83 1.55 -3.14 -2.51
N VAL A 84 1.88 -2.24 -3.43
CA VAL A 84 3.21 -1.61 -3.57
C VAL A 84 3.04 -0.09 -3.58
N LEU A 85 3.85 0.61 -2.79
CA LEU A 85 3.98 2.07 -2.81
C LEU A 85 5.25 2.45 -3.57
N TYR A 86 5.11 3.39 -4.50
CA TYR A 86 6.20 4.13 -5.12
C TYR A 86 6.13 5.57 -4.64
N GLU A 87 7.15 6.03 -3.92
CA GLU A 87 7.31 7.44 -3.58
C GLU A 87 8.35 8.07 -4.48
N GLN A 88 7.94 9.07 -5.27
CA GLN A 88 8.84 9.87 -6.07
C GLN A 88 9.22 11.16 -5.34
N THR A 89 10.49 11.29 -5.01
CA THR A 89 11.06 12.51 -4.44
C THR A 89 11.16 13.62 -5.49
N LYS A 90 11.26 14.88 -5.06
CA LYS A 90 11.47 16.02 -5.97
C LYS A 90 12.74 15.93 -6.83
N SER A 91 13.75 15.16 -6.41
CA SER A 91 14.95 14.94 -7.20
C SER A 91 14.80 13.81 -8.24
N GLY A 92 13.64 13.16 -8.28
CA GLY A 92 13.35 12.04 -9.18
C GLY A 92 13.78 10.66 -8.65
N GLU A 93 14.31 10.55 -7.42
CA GLU A 93 14.55 9.25 -6.80
C GLU A 93 13.23 8.60 -6.42
N ILE A 94 13.17 7.27 -6.57
CA ILE A 94 11.99 6.46 -6.26
C ILE A 94 12.32 5.54 -5.09
N LEU A 95 11.51 5.61 -4.04
CA LEU A 95 11.47 4.63 -2.96
C LEU A 95 10.32 3.65 -3.26
N GLU A 96 10.66 2.38 -3.42
CA GLU A 96 9.69 1.29 -3.60
C GLU A 96 9.53 0.52 -2.28
N LEU A 97 8.29 0.42 -1.79
CA LEU A 97 7.93 -0.31 -0.57
C LEU A 97 6.78 -1.27 -0.85
N ALA A 98 6.92 -2.51 -0.40
CA ALA A 98 5.86 -3.50 -0.35
C ALA A 98 5.50 -3.82 1.11
N GLU A 99 4.48 -4.66 1.29
CA GLU A 99 3.87 -5.01 2.57
C GLU A 99 3.08 -3.84 3.21
N LEU A 100 1.78 -4.02 3.35
CA LEU A 100 0.86 -2.98 3.83
C LEU A 100 1.30 -2.38 5.17
N SER A 101 1.74 -3.23 6.11
CA SER A 101 2.19 -2.81 7.44
C SER A 101 3.41 -1.88 7.39
N ALA A 102 4.35 -2.15 6.49
CA ALA A 102 5.55 -1.35 6.31
C ALA A 102 5.22 0.00 5.65
N ILE A 103 4.36 -0.04 4.62
CA ILE A 103 3.90 1.16 3.90
C ILE A 103 3.15 2.11 4.85
N GLU A 104 2.15 1.61 5.58
CA GLU A 104 1.34 2.44 6.48
C GLU A 104 2.16 2.96 7.66
N PHE A 105 3.07 2.15 8.20
CA PHE A 105 3.99 2.62 9.24
C PHE A 105 4.93 3.70 8.72
N TYR A 106 5.48 3.54 7.52
CA TYR A 106 6.36 4.51 6.88
C TYR A 106 5.67 5.87 6.68
N ILE A 107 4.48 5.88 6.06
CA ILE A 107 3.69 7.11 5.87
C ILE A 107 3.29 7.70 7.22
N GLY A 108 2.84 6.87 8.15
CA GLY A 108 2.44 7.31 9.48
C GLY A 108 3.60 7.96 10.24
N GLN A 109 4.78 7.37 10.21
CA GLN A 109 5.98 7.93 10.83
C GLN A 109 6.38 9.27 10.17
N LYS A 110 6.37 9.31 8.84
CA LYS A 110 6.70 10.51 8.08
C LYS A 110 5.77 11.68 8.39
N HIS A 111 4.48 11.42 8.60
CA HIS A 111 3.49 12.46 8.88
C HIS A 111 3.24 12.71 10.38
N GLY A 112 3.80 11.92 11.28
CA GLY A 112 3.64 12.07 12.74
C GLY A 112 2.36 11.47 13.29
N TRP A 113 1.87 10.38 12.70
CA TRP A 113 0.59 9.73 13.04
C TRP A 113 0.75 8.43 13.85
N VAL A 114 1.98 8.06 14.19
CA VAL A 114 2.31 6.81 14.90
C VAL A 114 2.73 7.05 16.35
N GLY A 115 2.34 8.19 16.93
CA GLY A 115 2.72 8.59 18.29
C GLY A 115 4.12 9.21 18.39
N ASP A 116 4.36 9.94 19.48
CA ASP A 116 5.59 10.71 19.72
C ASP A 116 6.64 9.93 20.51
N ASN A 117 6.26 8.78 21.07
CA ASN A 117 7.12 7.96 21.91
C ASN A 117 6.85 6.46 21.70
N LEU A 118 7.77 5.63 22.22
CA LEU A 118 7.72 4.18 22.10
C LEU A 118 6.40 3.58 22.58
N TRP A 119 5.85 4.11 23.68
CA TRP A 119 4.61 3.64 24.27
C TRP A 119 3.41 3.87 23.33
N GLU A 120 3.23 5.10 22.87
CA GLU A 120 2.15 5.47 21.94
C GLU A 120 2.26 4.72 20.62
N GLN A 121 3.48 4.58 20.10
CA GLN A 121 3.73 3.84 18.86
C GLN A 121 3.31 2.38 18.94
N HIS A 122 3.58 1.73 20.07
CA HIS A 122 3.13 0.36 20.28
C HIS A 122 1.62 0.25 20.49
N LEU A 123 0.98 1.24 21.12
CA LEU A 123 -0.49 1.29 21.19
C LEU A 123 -1.12 1.42 19.81
N VAL A 124 -0.63 2.34 18.96
CA VAL A 124 -1.11 2.48 17.58
C VAL A 124 -0.92 1.19 16.80
N ARG A 125 0.26 0.56 16.88
CA ARG A 125 0.53 -0.74 16.24
C ARG A 125 -0.36 -1.86 16.75
N MET A 126 -0.69 -1.88 18.05
CA MET A 126 -1.59 -2.87 18.63
C MET A 126 -3.00 -2.76 18.02
N TYR A 127 -3.56 -1.55 17.95
CA TYR A 127 -4.87 -1.33 17.32
C TYR A 127 -4.84 -1.68 15.83
N TRP A 128 -3.81 -1.24 15.11
CA TRP A 128 -3.62 -1.59 13.71
C TRP A 128 -3.59 -3.12 13.50
N SER A 129 -2.78 -3.83 14.28
CA SER A 129 -2.67 -5.30 14.20
C SER A 129 -3.99 -6.00 14.51
N SER A 130 -4.75 -5.49 15.48
CA SER A 130 -6.08 -6.01 15.81
C SER A 130 -7.07 -5.83 14.65
N THR A 131 -7.04 -4.70 13.95
CA THR A 131 -7.91 -4.48 12.78
C THR A 131 -7.56 -5.43 11.62
N GLN A 132 -6.27 -5.69 11.38
CA GLN A 132 -5.84 -6.67 10.39
C GLN A 132 -6.26 -8.09 10.78
N SER A 133 -6.08 -8.47 12.05
CA SER A 133 -6.51 -9.78 12.55
C SER A 133 -8.02 -9.99 12.40
N LEU A 134 -8.83 -8.95 12.62
CA LEU A 134 -10.28 -8.98 12.41
C LEU A 134 -10.62 -9.16 10.92
N PHE A 135 -9.94 -8.42 10.04
CA PHE A 135 -10.12 -8.54 8.61
C PHE A 135 -9.72 -9.93 8.09
N ASP A 136 -8.59 -10.47 8.56
CA ASP A 136 -8.14 -11.82 8.21
C ASP A 136 -9.15 -12.87 8.66
N LYS A 137 -9.72 -12.72 9.86
CA LYS A 137 -10.81 -13.60 10.33
C LYS A 137 -12.03 -13.51 9.40
N LEU A 138 -12.44 -12.31 9.02
CA LEU A 138 -13.56 -12.11 8.07
C LEU A 138 -13.28 -12.80 6.73
N VAL A 139 -12.08 -12.61 6.17
CA VAL A 139 -11.71 -13.19 4.87
C VAL A 139 -11.67 -14.71 4.94
N THR A 140 -11.06 -15.26 5.98
CA THR A 140 -10.89 -16.71 6.12
C THR A 140 -12.18 -17.44 6.48
N THR A 141 -13.05 -16.81 7.26
CA THR A 141 -14.28 -17.41 7.78
C THR A 141 -15.45 -17.20 6.83
N VAL A 142 -15.60 -16.01 6.25
CA VAL A 142 -16.75 -15.65 5.41
C VAL A 142 -16.38 -15.66 3.94
N VAL A 143 -15.41 -14.83 3.52
CA VAL A 143 -15.15 -14.58 2.08
C VAL A 143 -14.71 -15.86 1.37
N ARG A 144 -13.93 -16.70 2.07
CA ARG A 144 -13.47 -18.00 1.55
C ARG A 144 -14.44 -19.15 1.77
N ALA A 145 -15.55 -18.95 2.49
CA ALA A 145 -16.55 -20.00 2.67
C ALA A 145 -17.24 -20.33 1.34
N PRO A 146 -17.63 -21.60 1.11
CA PRO A 146 -18.44 -21.96 -0.04
C PRO A 146 -19.73 -21.12 -0.08
N THR A 147 -20.13 -20.66 -1.26
CA THR A 147 -21.28 -19.77 -1.45
C THR A 147 -22.55 -20.18 -0.69
N PRO A 148 -22.94 -21.47 -0.60
CA PRO A 148 -24.11 -21.87 0.17
C PRO A 148 -24.06 -21.54 1.67
N HIS A 149 -22.86 -21.45 2.25
CA HIS A 149 -22.65 -21.26 3.68
C HIS A 149 -22.23 -19.84 4.07
N GLN A 150 -21.99 -18.94 3.11
CA GLN A 150 -21.50 -17.59 3.40
C GLN A 150 -22.44 -16.80 4.32
N GLY A 151 -23.76 -17.00 4.22
CA GLY A 151 -24.75 -16.37 5.11
C GLY A 151 -24.63 -16.85 6.57
N GLU A 152 -24.51 -18.16 6.78
CA GLU A 152 -24.31 -18.78 8.10
C GLU A 152 -22.98 -18.30 8.72
N MET A 153 -21.92 -18.23 7.91
CA MET A 153 -20.63 -17.75 8.38
C MET A 153 -20.64 -16.26 8.74
N MET A 154 -21.48 -15.46 8.08
CA MET A 154 -21.69 -14.04 8.46
C MET A 154 -22.38 -13.91 9.81
N GLU A 155 -23.35 -14.76 10.12
CA GLU A 155 -24.02 -14.76 11.45
C GLU A 155 -23.05 -15.17 12.56
N ILE A 156 -22.17 -16.14 12.31
CA ILE A 156 -21.13 -16.56 13.28
C ILE A 156 -20.06 -15.48 13.50
N PHE A 157 -19.83 -14.63 12.49
CA PHE A 157 -18.81 -13.58 12.57
C PHE A 157 -19.25 -12.36 13.39
N GLN A 158 -20.56 -12.07 13.45
CA GLN A 158 -21.16 -10.95 14.20
C GLN A 158 -21.08 -11.15 15.71
#